data_AF-A0A2V3I656-F1
#
_entry.id   AF-A0A2V3I656-F1
#
_cell.length_a   1.000
_cell.length_b   1.000
_cell.length_c   1.000
_cell.angle_alpha   90.00
_cell.angle_beta   90.00
_cell.angle_gamma   90.00
#
_symmetry.space_group_name_H-M   'P 1'
#
loop_
_entity.id
_entity.type
_entity.pdbx_description
1 polymer ?
#
loop_
_entity_poly.entity_id
_entity_poly.type
_entity_poly.pdbx_seq_one_letter_code
_entity_poly.pdbx_strand_id
1 'polypeptide(L)'
;MGAERVREIVRNYLSERPRNTAEIAVWLNRHDDEAKGADVAALLESDSSIVRIGTVRRSGMTGSAPPLSEWATEKWVRHHERAKPDKK
;
A
#
# COMPACT_ATOMS: atom_id res chain seq x y z
N MET A 1 18.54 -11.45 -1.80
CA MET A 1 18.82 -10.57 -0.64
C MET A 1 17.50 -10.36 0.09
N GLY A 2 17.50 -9.83 1.32
CA GLY A 2 16.38 -10.06 2.25
C GLY A 2 15.12 -9.26 1.97
N ALA A 3 13.97 -9.81 2.36
CA ALA A 3 12.64 -9.17 2.35
C ALA A 3 12.62 -7.72 2.90
N GLU A 4 13.58 -7.36 3.75
CA GLU A 4 13.72 -6.00 4.30
C GLU A 4 14.06 -4.95 3.23
N ARG A 5 14.87 -5.28 2.21
CA ARG A 5 15.16 -4.35 1.11
C ARG A 5 13.90 -4.03 0.31
N VAL A 6 13.09 -5.05 0.04
CA VAL A 6 11.80 -4.90 -0.66
C VAL A 6 10.84 -4.04 0.17
N ARG A 7 10.80 -4.25 1.49
CA ARG A 7 10.01 -3.41 2.40
C ARG A 7 10.45 -1.96 2.38
N GLU A 8 11.75 -1.67 2.44
CA GLU A 8 12.27 -0.30 2.38
C GLU A 8 11.89 0.41 1.08
N ILE A 9 12.07 -0.28 -0.05
CA ILE A 9 11.65 0.13 -1.38
C ILE A 9 10.15 0.51 -1.36
N VAL A 10 9.29 -0.36 -0.83
CA VAL A 10 7.85 -0.08 -0.72
C VAL A 10 7.52 1.09 0.21
N ARG A 11 8.15 1.19 1.40
CA ARG A 11 7.94 2.31 2.34
C ARG A 11 8.23 3.64 1.67
N ASN A 12 9.33 3.72 0.91
CA ASN A 12 9.70 4.91 0.16
C ASN A 12 8.63 5.27 -0.88
N TYR A 13 8.12 4.29 -1.63
CA TYR A 13 7.05 4.52 -2.60
C TYR A 13 5.74 5.01 -1.96
N LEU A 14 5.39 4.49 -0.79
CA LEU A 14 4.20 4.87 -0.03
C LEU A 14 4.35 6.18 0.77
N SER A 15 5.56 6.74 0.84
CA SER A 15 5.83 7.97 1.59
C SER A 15 5.22 9.23 0.95
N GLU A 16 5.05 9.23 -0.38
CA GLU A 16 4.50 10.36 -1.13
C GLU A 16 2.98 10.46 -1.00
N ARG A 17 2.29 9.35 -1.22
CA ARG A 17 0.82 9.22 -1.09
C ARG A 17 0.41 7.74 -1.04
N PRO A 18 -0.80 7.41 -0.57
CA PRO A 18 -1.29 6.04 -0.53
C PRO A 18 -1.35 5.41 -1.93
N ARG A 19 -1.26 4.09 -1.99
CA ARG A 19 -1.34 3.31 -3.23
C ARG A 19 -2.17 2.06 -3.01
N ASN A 20 -2.84 1.60 -4.06
CA ASN A 20 -3.51 0.32 -4.02
C ASN A 20 -2.56 -0.85 -4.31
N THR A 21 -2.98 -2.08 -3.93
CA THR A 21 -2.17 -3.30 -4.11
C THR A 21 -1.67 -3.49 -5.54
N ALA A 22 -2.44 -3.13 -6.56
CA ALA A 22 -2.05 -3.30 -7.95
C ALA A 22 -0.97 -2.30 -8.38
N GLU A 23 -1.06 -1.04 -7.93
CA GLU A 23 0.00 -0.03 -8.17
C GLU A 23 1.33 -0.47 -7.54
N ILE A 24 1.29 -1.01 -6.32
CA ILE A 24 2.47 -1.50 -5.62
C ILE A 24 3.09 -2.70 -6.35
N ALA A 25 2.26 -3.66 -6.79
CA ALA A 25 2.73 -4.83 -7.55
C ALA A 25 3.43 -4.42 -8.87
N VAL A 26 2.82 -3.49 -9.62
CA VAL A 26 3.42 -2.97 -10.86
C VAL A 26 4.74 -2.25 -10.58
N TRP A 27 4.80 -1.46 -9.51
CA TRP A 27 6.01 -0.74 -9.14
C TRP A 27 7.14 -1.68 -8.69
N LEU A 28 6.83 -2.69 -7.86
CA LEU A 28 7.77 -3.72 -7.44
C LEU A 28 8.34 -4.50 -8.62
N ASN A 29 7.48 -4.96 -9.54
CA ASN A 29 7.90 -5.70 -10.74
C ASN A 29 8.87 -4.92 -11.64
N ARG A 30 8.93 -3.58 -11.52
CA ARG A 30 9.85 -2.71 -12.28
C ARG A 30 11.16 -2.42 -11.53
N HIS A 31 11.17 -2.52 -10.21
CA HIS A 31 12.32 -2.09 -9.38
C HIS A 31 13.07 -3.26 -8.75
N ASP A 32 12.44 -4.42 -8.60
CA ASP A 32 13.06 -5.59 -7.98
C ASP A 32 12.58 -6.88 -8.65
N ASP A 33 13.50 -7.58 -9.31
CA ASP A 33 13.22 -8.87 -9.93
C ASP A 33 12.96 -9.98 -8.90
N GLU A 34 13.49 -9.88 -7.68
CA GLU A 34 13.23 -10.83 -6.59
C GLU A 34 11.80 -10.66 -6.01
N ALA A 35 11.17 -9.51 -6.21
CA ALA A 35 9.79 -9.25 -5.78
C ALA A 35 8.73 -9.76 -6.78
N LYS A 36 9.13 -10.28 -7.93
CA LYS A 36 8.21 -10.80 -8.95
C LYS A 36 7.45 -12.02 -8.41
N GLY A 37 6.12 -11.95 -8.45
CA GLY A 37 5.25 -13.02 -7.96
C GLY A 37 5.13 -13.11 -6.43
N ALA A 38 5.70 -12.16 -5.69
CA ALA A 38 5.47 -12.06 -4.25
C ALA A 38 4.00 -11.75 -3.95
N ASP A 39 3.48 -12.33 -2.87
CA ASP A 39 2.20 -11.91 -2.30
C ASP A 39 2.39 -10.53 -1.66
N VAL A 40 2.05 -9.49 -2.44
CA VAL A 40 2.18 -8.09 -2.02
C VAL A 40 1.36 -7.83 -0.76
N ALA A 41 0.18 -8.42 -0.61
CA ALA A 41 -0.63 -8.18 0.59
C ALA A 41 0.06 -8.76 1.82
N ALA A 42 0.52 -10.01 1.77
CA ALA A 42 1.26 -10.63 2.87
C ALA A 42 2.54 -9.86 3.22
N LEU A 43 3.26 -9.36 2.20
CA LEU A 43 4.46 -8.55 2.41
C LEU A 43 4.14 -7.26 3.17
N LEU A 44 3.09 -6.54 2.77
CA LEU A 44 2.66 -5.30 3.42
C LEU A 44 2.14 -5.56 4.84
N GLU A 45 1.37 -6.63 5.05
CA GLU A 45 0.85 -7.02 6.37
C GLU A 45 1.95 -7.42 7.35
N SER A 46 3.09 -7.90 6.84
CA SER A 46 4.26 -8.24 7.66
C SER A 46 5.08 -7.02 8.12
N ASP A 47 4.80 -5.83 7.59
CA ASP A 47 5.51 -4.59 7.92
C ASP A 47 4.64 -3.68 8.78
N SER A 48 4.97 -3.58 10.08
CA SER A 48 4.21 -2.77 11.04
C SER A 48 4.20 -1.28 10.74
N SER A 49 5.11 -0.78 9.89
CA SER A 49 5.14 0.63 9.48
C SER A 49 4.18 0.95 8.34
N ILE A 50 3.53 -0.06 7.76
CA ILE A 50 2.58 0.06 6.66
C ILE A 50 1.20 -0.36 7.16
N VAL A 51 0.20 0.45 6.84
CA VAL A 51 -1.19 0.22 7.27
C VAL A 51 -2.13 0.18 6.07
N ARG A 52 -3.12 -0.71 6.13
CA ARG A 52 -4.24 -0.71 5.19
C ARG A 52 -5.19 0.41 5.58
N ILE A 53 -5.38 1.39 4.70
CA ILE A 53 -6.21 2.58 4.97
C ILE A 53 -7.60 2.49 4.34
N GLY A 54 -7.82 1.55 3.44
CA GLY A 54 -9.11 1.42 2.77
C GLY A 54 -9.11 0.39 1.65
N THR A 55 -10.14 0.48 0.81
CA THR A 55 -10.24 -0.30 -0.42
C THR A 55 -10.75 0.59 -1.55
N VAL A 56 -10.19 0.41 -2.75
CA VAL A 56 -10.57 1.11 -3.98
C VAL A 56 -11.40 0.16 -4.84
N ARG A 57 -12.62 0.59 -5.16
CA ARG A 57 -13.48 -0.09 -6.14
C ARG A 57 -13.26 0.54 -7.51
N ARG A 58 -13.13 -0.29 -8.55
CA ARG A 58 -13.19 0.17 -9.94
C ARG A 58 -14.67 0.33 -10.33
N SER A 59 -15.30 1.41 -9.88
CA SER A 59 -16.70 1.70 -10.18
C SER A 59 -16.81 2.27 -11.61
N GLY A 60 -17.42 1.53 -12.54
CA GLY A 60 -17.71 2.04 -13.89
C GLY A 60 -18.04 0.99 -14.95
N MET A 61 -17.58 -0.24 -14.78
CA MET A 61 -18.05 -1.38 -15.58
C MET A 61 -18.55 -2.46 -14.64
N THR A 62 -19.54 -3.22 -15.09
CA THR A 62 -20.15 -4.44 -14.52
C THR A 62 -19.11 -5.57 -14.33
N GLY A 63 -17.97 -5.27 -13.70
CA GLY A 63 -16.90 -6.20 -13.45
C GLY A 63 -16.97 -6.71 -12.01
N SER A 64 -17.24 -8.00 -11.85
CA SER A 64 -17.22 -8.78 -10.60
C SER A 64 -15.82 -8.84 -9.92
N ALA A 65 -14.91 -7.90 -10.22
CA ALA A 65 -13.56 -7.90 -9.67
C ALA A 65 -13.59 -7.47 -8.19
N PRO A 66 -12.90 -8.20 -7.29
CA PRO A 66 -12.77 -7.80 -5.91
C PRO A 66 -12.17 -6.38 -5.77
N PRO A 67 -12.54 -5.62 -4.73
CA PRO A 67 -11.94 -4.32 -4.46
C PRO A 67 -10.44 -4.48 -4.13
N LEU A 68 -9.63 -3.49 -4.51
CA LEU A 68 -8.19 -3.48 -4.22
C LEU A 68 -7.94 -2.80 -2.87
N SER A 69 -7.14 -3.40 -2.00
CA SER A 69 -6.72 -2.74 -0.76
C SER A 69 -5.85 -1.52 -1.05
N GLU A 70 -6.01 -0.47 -0.24
CA GLU A 70 -5.21 0.75 -0.27
C GLU A 70 -4.32 0.84 0.97
N TRP A 71 -3.08 1.25 0.77
CA TRP A 71 -2.01 1.18 1.75
C TRP A 71 -1.28 2.51 1.86
N ALA A 72 -0.81 2.83 3.06
CA ALA A 72 0.03 3.98 3.34
C ALA A 72 1.04 3.66 4.45
N THR A 73 2.09 4.46 4.58
CA THR A 73 2.94 4.40 5.77
C THR A 73 2.20 5.00 6.96
N GLU A 74 2.46 4.49 8.18
CA GLU A 74 1.93 5.12 9.40
C GLU A 74 2.30 6.60 9.49
N LYS A 75 3.51 6.96 9.05
CA LYS A 75 3.98 8.35 9.02
C LYS A 75 3.10 9.21 8.10
N TRP A 76 2.77 8.71 6.91
CA TRP A 76 1.88 9.41 5.99
C TRP A 76 0.49 9.60 6.61
N VAL A 77 -0.06 8.55 7.23
CA VAL A 77 -1.36 8.62 7.92
C VAL A 77 -1.32 9.65 9.04
N ARG A 78 -0.35 9.58 9.96
CA ARG A 78 -0.22 10.56 11.06
C ARG A 78 -0.11 12.01 10.56
N HIS A 79 0.57 12.24 9.45
CA HIS A 79 0.69 13.57 8.85
C HIS A 79 -0.60 14.06 8.18
N HIS A 80 -1.42 13.14 7.64
CA HIS A 80 -2.62 13.44 6.84
C HIS A 80 -3.95 13.12 7.54
N GLU A 81 -3.91 12.56 8.75
CA GLU A 81 -5.00 12.63 9.70
C GLU A 81 -5.23 14.11 9.99
N ARG A 82 -6.10 14.75 9.19
CA ARG A 82 -6.74 16.00 9.56
C ARG A 82 -7.13 15.86 11.01
N ALA A 83 -6.66 16.78 11.87
CA ALA A 83 -7.15 16.91 13.23
C ALA A 83 -8.66 16.68 13.17
N LYS A 84 -9.11 15.50 13.61
CA LYS A 84 -10.53 15.22 13.69
C LYS A 84 -11.04 16.36 14.57
N PRO A 85 -12.08 17.11 14.18
CA PRO A 85 -12.62 18.10 15.09
C PRO A 85 -12.89 17.36 16.39
N ASP A 86 -12.24 17.79 17.48
CA ASP A 86 -12.47 17.23 18.80
C ASP A 86 -13.98 17.16 18.95
N LYS A 87 -14.51 15.94 19.13
CA LYS A 87 -15.91 15.77 19.46
C LYS A 87 -16.08 16.39 20.85
N LYS A 88 -16.41 17.67 20.87
CA LYS A 88 -16.83 18.42 22.05
C LYS A 88 -18.18 17.92 22.53
#